data_AF-A0ABD5S549-F1
#
_entry.id   AF-A0ABD5S549-F1
#
_cell.length_a   1.000
_cell.length_b   1.000
_cell.length_c   1.000
_cell.angle_alpha   90.00
_cell.angle_beta   90.00
_cell.angle_gamma   90.00
#
_symmetry.space_group_name_H-M   'P 1'
#
loop_
_entity.id
_entity.type
_entity.pdbx_description
1 polymer ?
#
loop_
_entity_poly.entity_id
_entity_poly.type
_entity_poly.pdbx_seq_one_letter_code
_entity_poly.pdbx_strand_id
1 'polypeptide(L)'
;DVVEAEALVSWVREHESALAEAAEGTTNHGELLDVTPYVVGNSVYLRFRYDTKDAMGMNMATIATRVAAETVESETDASLVALSGNLCSDKKPAAVNAVEGRGRSVTADATIPRETVEERLHTTPEAIAEVNTRKNLVGSAKAASLGFNAHVANVVAATFLATGQDAAQVVEGANAITTMEVTEGDLYASVSLASLEVGTVGGGTKLPTQAEG
;
A
#
# COMPACT_ATOMS: atom_id res chain seq x y z
N ASP A 1 11.87 -21.99 19.14
CA ASP A 1 13.17 -21.30 18.95
C ASP A 1 13.31 -20.93 17.47
N VAL A 2 14.52 -20.65 16.94
CA VAL A 2 14.68 -20.32 15.51
C VAL A 2 14.44 -21.54 14.61
N VAL A 3 14.71 -22.76 15.09
CA VAL A 3 14.47 -23.99 14.32
C VAL A 3 12.97 -24.22 14.15
N GLU A 4 12.19 -24.03 15.21
CA GLU A 4 10.72 -24.07 15.14
C GLU A 4 10.17 -22.96 14.22
N ALA A 5 10.76 -21.76 14.24
CA ALA A 5 10.35 -20.68 13.34
C ALA A 5 10.59 -21.04 11.86
N GLU A 6 11.72 -21.66 11.52
CA GLU A 6 12.01 -22.16 10.17
C GLU A 6 11.06 -23.30 9.75
N ALA A 7 10.73 -24.20 10.67
CA ALA A 7 9.74 -25.24 10.45
C ALA A 7 8.36 -24.65 10.13
N LEU A 8 7.94 -23.61 10.87
CA LEU A 8 6.69 -22.89 10.59
C LEU A 8 6.72 -22.21 9.22
N VAL A 9 7.83 -21.58 8.83
CA VAL A 9 7.98 -20.98 7.48
C VAL A 9 7.82 -22.02 6.38
N SER A 10 8.46 -23.19 6.54
CA SER A 10 8.35 -24.29 5.58
C SER A 10 6.92 -24.81 5.51
N TRP A 11 6.29 -25.00 6.68
CA TRP A 11 4.90 -25.45 6.78
C TRP A 11 3.94 -24.49 6.08
N VAL A 12 4.05 -23.19 6.32
CA VAL A 12 3.18 -22.16 5.68
C VAL A 12 3.27 -22.23 4.16
N ARG A 13 4.49 -22.38 3.61
CA ARG A 13 4.69 -22.48 2.14
C ARG A 13 4.11 -23.75 1.55
N GLU A 14 4.16 -24.87 2.28
CA GLU A 14 3.60 -26.14 1.85
C GLU A 14 2.07 -26.18 1.95
N HIS A 15 1.49 -25.35 2.82
CA HIS A 15 0.06 -25.36 3.17
C HIS A 15 -0.67 -24.07 2.76
N GLU A 16 -0.13 -23.29 1.81
CA GLU A 16 -0.78 -22.06 1.33
C GLU A 16 -2.22 -22.31 0.84
N SER A 17 -2.47 -23.45 0.18
CA SER A 17 -3.83 -23.81 -0.27
C SER A 17 -4.80 -24.06 0.89
N ALA A 18 -4.34 -24.66 1.99
CA ALA A 18 -5.17 -24.87 3.17
C ALA A 18 -5.46 -23.54 3.89
N LEU A 19 -4.46 -22.65 3.94
CA LEU A 19 -4.64 -21.29 4.47
C LEU A 19 -5.60 -20.47 3.60
N ALA A 20 -5.53 -20.61 2.28
CA ALA A 20 -6.46 -19.99 1.35
C ALA A 20 -7.88 -20.50 1.57
N GLU A 21 -8.10 -21.82 1.61
CA GLU A 21 -9.42 -22.42 1.85
C GLU A 21 -10.04 -21.92 3.16
N ALA A 22 -9.27 -21.92 4.25
CA ALA A 22 -9.71 -21.45 5.55
C ALA A 22 -10.06 -19.95 5.54
N ALA A 23 -9.21 -19.11 4.94
CA ALA A 23 -9.39 -17.67 4.88
C ALA A 23 -10.58 -17.28 4.00
N GLU A 24 -10.65 -17.83 2.79
CA GLU A 24 -11.67 -17.53 1.78
C GLU A 24 -13.04 -18.06 2.18
N GLY A 25 -13.12 -19.13 2.97
CA GLY A 25 -14.37 -19.62 3.57
C GLY A 25 -15.10 -18.58 4.45
N THR A 26 -14.44 -17.48 4.83
CA THR A 26 -15.02 -16.40 5.64
C THR A 26 -15.67 -15.27 4.83
N THR A 27 -15.56 -15.29 3.50
CA THR A 27 -15.90 -14.16 2.63
C THR A 27 -16.47 -14.63 1.28
N ASN A 28 -17.37 -13.83 0.69
CA ASN A 28 -17.90 -14.11 -0.65
C ASN A 28 -17.10 -13.47 -1.78
N HIS A 29 -16.16 -12.57 -1.44
CA HIS A 29 -15.47 -11.72 -2.41
C HIS A 29 -13.95 -11.68 -2.22
N GLY A 30 -13.47 -12.03 -1.03
CA GLY A 30 -12.05 -11.98 -0.71
C GLY A 30 -11.33 -13.21 -1.25
N GLU A 31 -10.12 -13.00 -1.74
CA GLU A 31 -9.25 -14.02 -2.31
C GLU A 31 -7.86 -13.87 -1.69
N LEU A 32 -7.26 -14.95 -1.19
CA LEU A 32 -5.90 -14.93 -0.66
C LEU A 32 -4.91 -14.96 -1.83
N LEU A 33 -4.06 -13.94 -1.93
CA LEU A 33 -3.07 -13.82 -2.99
C LEU A 33 -1.73 -14.44 -2.60
N ASP A 34 -1.27 -14.16 -1.39
CA ASP A 34 -0.03 -14.75 -0.84
C ASP A 34 -0.01 -14.69 0.70
N VAL A 35 0.92 -15.45 1.28
CA VAL A 35 1.31 -15.36 2.68
C VAL A 35 2.82 -15.28 2.76
N THR A 36 3.36 -14.10 3.05
CA THR A 36 4.82 -13.92 3.13
C THR A 36 5.31 -13.99 4.58
N PRO A 37 6.11 -15.00 4.96
CA PRO A 37 6.65 -15.11 6.31
C PRO A 37 7.93 -14.29 6.52
N TYR A 38 8.06 -13.67 7.69
CA TYR A 38 9.26 -12.97 8.15
C TYR A 38 9.65 -13.46 9.55
N VAL A 39 10.90 -13.91 9.71
CA VAL A 39 11.40 -14.45 10.99
C VAL A 39 12.24 -13.41 11.71
N VAL A 40 11.93 -13.17 12.98
CA VAL A 40 12.74 -12.36 13.91
C VAL A 40 12.90 -13.12 15.22
N GLY A 41 14.05 -13.76 15.41
CA GLY A 41 14.26 -14.63 16.57
C GLY A 41 13.27 -15.80 16.58
N ASN A 42 12.52 -15.95 17.67
CA ASN A 42 11.45 -16.94 17.81
C ASN A 42 10.06 -16.41 17.42
N SER A 43 9.99 -15.26 16.75
CA SER A 43 8.73 -14.69 16.25
C SER A 43 8.67 -14.83 14.73
N VAL A 44 7.50 -15.24 14.22
CA VAL A 44 7.22 -15.27 12.79
C VAL A 44 6.05 -14.34 12.49
N TYR A 45 6.27 -13.41 11.57
CA TYR A 45 5.25 -12.49 11.09
C TYR A 45 4.77 -12.98 9.74
N LEU A 46 3.52 -13.41 9.67
CA LEU A 46 2.88 -13.83 8.43
C LEU A 46 2.15 -12.63 7.82
N ARG A 47 2.63 -12.14 6.68
CA ARG A 47 2.02 -11.04 5.93
C ARG A 47 1.06 -11.64 4.90
N PHE A 48 -0.21 -11.77 5.27
CA PHE A 48 -1.28 -12.19 4.38
C PHE A 48 -1.68 -11.05 3.43
N ARG A 49 -1.77 -11.32 2.13
CA ARG A 49 -2.28 -10.37 1.13
C ARG A 49 -3.54 -10.90 0.50
N TYR A 50 -4.57 -10.06 0.44
CA TYR A 50 -5.87 -10.41 -0.10
C TYR A 50 -6.26 -9.47 -1.24
N ASP A 51 -6.95 -9.98 -2.26
CA ASP A 51 -7.80 -9.15 -3.11
C ASP A 51 -9.16 -8.99 -2.43
N THR A 52 -9.55 -7.75 -2.20
CA THR A 52 -10.76 -7.38 -1.48
C THR A 52 -11.81 -6.74 -2.39
N LYS A 53 -11.58 -6.83 -3.71
CA LYS A 53 -12.39 -6.26 -4.78
C LYS A 53 -12.64 -4.76 -4.52
N ASP A 54 -13.89 -4.34 -4.39
CA ASP A 54 -14.26 -2.93 -4.25
C ASP A 54 -14.19 -2.40 -2.81
N ALA A 55 -14.06 -3.27 -1.81
CA ALA A 55 -13.86 -2.84 -0.43
C ALA A 55 -12.38 -2.52 -0.20
N MET A 56 -12.08 -1.57 0.69
CA MET A 56 -10.69 -1.39 1.17
C MET A 56 -10.19 -2.66 1.89
N GLY A 57 -11.10 -3.37 2.57
CA GLY A 57 -10.88 -4.77 2.92
C GLY A 57 -10.32 -5.06 4.32
N MET A 58 -9.97 -4.06 5.13
CA MET A 58 -9.38 -4.26 6.46
C MET A 58 -10.16 -5.23 7.37
N ASN A 59 -11.48 -5.06 7.49
CA ASN A 59 -12.30 -5.93 8.34
C ASN A 59 -12.37 -7.36 7.78
N MET A 60 -12.50 -7.50 6.46
CA MET A 60 -12.54 -8.79 5.79
C MET A 60 -11.21 -9.53 6.00
N ALA A 61 -10.08 -8.87 5.71
CA ALA A 61 -8.75 -9.42 5.91
C ALA A 61 -8.50 -9.83 7.38
N THR A 62 -8.98 -9.05 8.35
CA THR A 62 -8.85 -9.39 9.78
C THR A 62 -9.60 -10.67 10.15
N ILE A 63 -10.82 -10.85 9.63
CA ILE A 63 -11.62 -12.05 9.89
C ILE A 63 -11.01 -13.27 9.20
N ALA A 64 -10.65 -13.13 7.92
CA ALA A 64 -10.04 -14.18 7.12
C ALA A 64 -8.69 -14.64 7.71
N THR A 65 -7.85 -13.68 8.12
CA THR A 65 -6.55 -13.97 8.76
C THR A 65 -6.73 -14.67 10.11
N ARG A 66 -7.79 -14.36 10.87
CA ARG A 66 -8.06 -15.06 12.14
C ARG A 66 -8.29 -16.55 11.92
N VAL A 67 -9.15 -16.89 10.97
CA VAL A 67 -9.46 -18.31 10.68
C VAL A 67 -8.24 -19.03 10.10
N ALA A 68 -7.46 -18.38 9.24
CA ALA A 68 -6.20 -18.95 8.77
C ALA A 68 -5.18 -19.14 9.91
N ALA A 69 -5.10 -18.21 10.85
CA ALA A 69 -4.23 -18.33 12.01
C ALA A 69 -4.65 -19.48 12.94
N GLU A 70 -5.96 -19.73 13.11
CA GLU A 70 -6.46 -20.89 13.84
C GLU A 70 -5.99 -22.21 13.20
N THR A 71 -5.94 -22.29 11.86
CA THR A 71 -5.36 -23.44 11.14
C THR A 71 -3.86 -23.59 11.42
N VAL A 72 -3.11 -22.49 11.46
CA VAL A 72 -1.68 -22.52 11.81
C VAL A 72 -1.49 -23.04 13.24
N GLU A 73 -2.25 -22.53 14.21
CA GLU A 73 -2.16 -22.95 15.62
C GLU A 73 -2.61 -24.40 15.84
N SER A 74 -3.52 -24.93 15.03
CA SER A 74 -3.98 -26.32 15.16
C SER A 74 -3.02 -27.36 14.58
N GLU A 75 -2.23 -26.98 13.57
CA GLU A 75 -1.37 -27.88 12.81
C GLU A 75 0.13 -27.70 13.14
N THR A 76 0.48 -26.72 13.98
CA THR A 76 1.87 -26.41 14.36
C THR A 76 1.99 -26.08 15.85
N ASP A 77 3.22 -26.00 16.36
CA ASP A 77 3.49 -25.58 17.74
C ASP A 77 3.44 -24.05 17.94
N ALA A 78 3.07 -23.29 16.90
CA ALA A 78 3.00 -21.84 16.96
C ALA A 78 1.79 -21.36 17.76
N SER A 79 1.94 -20.23 18.45
CA SER A 79 0.85 -19.54 19.15
C SER A 79 0.66 -18.13 18.60
N LEU A 80 -0.57 -17.75 18.29
CA LEU A 80 -0.91 -16.43 17.80
C LEU A 80 -0.80 -15.40 18.92
N VAL A 81 0.17 -14.49 18.80
CA VAL A 81 0.34 -13.37 19.73
C VAL A 81 -0.63 -12.23 19.41
N ALA A 82 -0.74 -11.86 18.14
CA ALA A 82 -1.63 -10.81 17.66
C ALA A 82 -1.91 -10.95 16.16
N LEU A 83 -3.13 -10.62 15.73
CA LEU A 83 -3.47 -10.57 14.30
C LEU A 83 -2.80 -9.42 13.55
N SER A 84 -2.39 -8.38 14.26
CA SER A 84 -1.65 -7.24 13.70
C SER A 84 -0.32 -7.08 14.42
N GLY A 85 0.72 -7.69 13.85
CA GLY A 85 2.10 -7.58 14.34
C GLY A 85 2.84 -6.36 13.80
N ASN A 86 2.13 -5.32 13.33
CA ASN A 86 2.66 -4.14 12.64
C ASN A 86 3.39 -4.38 11.31
N LEU A 87 3.50 -5.61 10.81
CA LEU A 87 4.08 -5.92 9.49
C LEU A 87 3.05 -5.87 8.34
N CYS A 88 1.85 -5.32 8.59
CA CYS A 88 0.87 -5.05 7.54
C CYS A 88 1.37 -4.03 6.51
N SER A 89 1.87 -2.82 6.84
CA SER A 89 1.74 -2.01 8.07
C SER A 89 0.59 -1.00 7.92
N ASP A 90 -0.28 -0.85 8.91
CA ASP A 90 -1.48 0.01 8.80
C ASP A 90 -1.41 1.29 9.61
N LYS A 91 -1.59 2.46 8.96
CA LYS A 91 -1.56 3.80 9.55
C LYS A 91 -0.21 4.15 10.18
N LYS A 92 0.88 3.58 9.67
CA LYS A 92 2.26 3.82 10.09
C LYS A 92 3.19 3.85 8.87
N PRO A 93 4.15 4.79 8.80
CA PRO A 93 5.12 4.80 7.72
C PRO A 93 5.99 3.53 7.80
N ALA A 94 6.02 2.75 6.73
CA ALA A 94 6.77 1.50 6.68
C ALA A 94 7.33 1.24 5.28
N ALA A 95 8.62 0.89 5.21
CA ALA A 95 9.29 0.58 3.95
C ALA A 95 8.68 -0.63 3.24
N VAL A 96 8.15 -1.61 3.98
CA VAL A 96 7.48 -2.79 3.40
C VAL A 96 6.31 -2.40 2.48
N ASN A 97 5.54 -1.37 2.83
CA ASN A 97 4.45 -0.88 1.98
C ASN A 97 4.97 -0.15 0.74
N ALA A 98 6.11 0.54 0.85
CA ALA A 98 6.74 1.24 -0.27
C ALA A 98 7.38 0.27 -1.27
N VAL A 99 7.88 -0.89 -0.82
CA VAL A 99 8.59 -1.88 -1.64
C VAL A 99 7.65 -2.95 -2.20
N GLU A 100 6.78 -3.53 -1.36
CA GLU A 100 5.90 -4.64 -1.73
C GLU A 100 4.47 -4.20 -2.06
N GLY A 101 4.15 -2.92 -1.82
CA GLY A 101 2.80 -2.38 -1.98
C GLY A 101 1.85 -2.76 -0.84
N ARG A 102 0.69 -2.08 -0.83
CA ARG A 102 -0.46 -2.38 0.03
C ARG A 102 -1.73 -1.71 -0.53
N GLY A 103 -2.83 -2.43 -0.66
CA GLY A 103 -4.00 -1.91 -1.37
C GLY A 103 -3.73 -1.84 -2.88
N ARG A 104 -3.86 -0.65 -3.49
CA ARG A 104 -3.63 -0.44 -4.93
C ARG A 104 -2.25 0.18 -5.17
N SER A 105 -1.48 -0.42 -6.07
CA SER A 105 -0.29 0.20 -6.66
C SER A 105 -0.63 0.76 -8.03
N VAL A 106 -0.44 2.07 -8.24
CA VAL A 106 -0.94 2.80 -9.41
C VAL A 106 0.13 3.76 -9.93
N THR A 107 0.25 3.87 -11.25
CA THR A 107 1.09 4.86 -11.93
C THR A 107 0.25 5.66 -12.92
N ALA A 108 0.51 6.95 -13.01
CA ALA A 108 -0.04 7.83 -14.03
C ALA A 108 1.07 8.75 -14.55
N ASP A 109 1.01 9.07 -15.84
CA ASP A 109 1.95 9.98 -16.50
C ASP A 109 1.24 10.88 -17.53
N ALA A 110 1.94 11.97 -17.89
CA ALA A 110 1.55 12.86 -18.95
C ALA A 110 2.77 13.57 -19.55
N THR A 111 2.69 13.86 -20.84
CA THR A 111 3.58 14.82 -21.52
C THR A 111 2.87 16.16 -21.60
N ILE A 112 3.48 17.19 -21.01
CA ILE A 112 2.97 18.55 -20.96
C ILE A 112 3.78 19.40 -21.96
N PRO A 113 3.13 19.98 -22.99
CA PRO A 113 3.83 20.80 -23.97
C PRO A 113 4.56 21.98 -23.33
N ARG A 114 5.75 22.32 -23.83
CA ARG A 114 6.54 23.48 -23.36
C ARG A 114 5.71 24.75 -23.28
N GLU A 115 4.96 25.06 -24.33
CA GLU A 115 4.09 26.24 -24.40
C GLU A 115 3.11 26.25 -23.21
N THR A 116 2.53 25.11 -22.87
CA THR A 116 1.65 25.00 -21.69
C THR A 116 2.41 25.24 -20.38
N VAL A 117 3.63 24.70 -20.25
CA VAL A 117 4.48 24.94 -19.07
C VAL A 117 4.83 26.43 -18.92
N GLU A 118 5.25 27.08 -20.01
CA GLU A 118 5.66 28.48 -20.00
C GLU A 118 4.46 29.42 -19.78
N GLU A 119 3.33 29.17 -20.46
CA GLU A 119 2.15 30.03 -20.38
C GLU A 119 1.33 29.84 -19.11
N ARG A 120 1.20 28.60 -18.60
CA ARG A 120 0.30 28.27 -17.48
C ARG A 120 1.03 28.06 -16.16
N LEU A 121 2.23 27.50 -16.20
CA LEU A 121 3.04 27.23 -15.00
C LEU A 121 4.12 28.30 -14.78
N HIS A 122 4.31 29.21 -15.75
CA HIS A 122 5.22 30.36 -15.66
C HIS A 122 6.66 29.95 -15.32
N THR A 123 7.11 28.84 -15.92
CA THR A 123 8.45 28.27 -15.75
C THR A 123 8.86 27.50 -17.01
N THR A 124 9.97 26.76 -16.98
CA THR A 124 10.38 25.91 -18.11
C THR A 124 10.38 24.43 -17.72
N PRO A 125 10.22 23.51 -18.69
CA PRO A 125 10.39 22.07 -18.46
C PRO A 125 11.68 21.72 -17.72
N GLU A 126 12.80 22.34 -18.09
CA GLU A 126 14.11 22.11 -17.48
C GLU A 126 14.13 22.50 -16.00
N ALA A 127 13.56 23.66 -15.65
CA ALA A 127 13.52 24.12 -14.27
C ALA A 127 12.68 23.17 -13.39
N ILE A 128 11.56 22.66 -13.91
CA ILE A 128 10.73 21.67 -13.21
C ILE A 128 11.49 20.35 -13.02
N ALA A 129 12.11 19.81 -14.07
CA ALA A 129 12.86 18.56 -14.00
C ALA A 129 14.04 18.65 -12.99
N GLU A 130 14.74 19.78 -12.98
CA GLU A 130 15.83 20.05 -12.04
C GLU A 130 15.34 20.13 -10.59
N VAL A 131 14.23 20.83 -10.34
CA VAL A 131 13.60 20.88 -9.02
C VAL A 131 13.13 19.49 -8.58
N ASN A 132 12.50 18.71 -9.47
CA ASN A 132 12.08 17.35 -9.14
C ASN A 132 13.27 16.51 -8.69
N THR A 133 14.36 16.53 -9.47
CA THR A 133 15.58 15.77 -9.16
C THR A 133 16.17 16.20 -7.82
N ARG A 134 16.38 17.50 -7.60
CA ARG A 134 17.03 17.98 -6.35
C ARG A 134 16.14 17.88 -5.13
N LYS A 135 14.84 18.14 -5.27
CA LYS A 135 13.89 18.22 -4.16
C LYS A 135 13.26 16.85 -3.85
N ASN A 136 12.60 16.24 -4.83
CA ASN A 136 11.83 15.01 -4.64
C ASN A 136 12.74 13.78 -4.57
N LEU A 137 13.89 13.79 -5.27
CA LEU A 137 14.82 12.66 -5.26
C LEU A 137 15.98 12.86 -4.29
N VAL A 138 16.91 13.77 -4.58
CA VAL A 138 18.13 13.95 -3.77
C VAL A 138 17.81 14.42 -2.35
N GLY A 139 16.87 15.37 -2.19
CA GLY A 139 16.41 15.86 -0.90
C GLY A 139 15.76 14.75 -0.06
N SER A 140 14.81 14.02 -0.63
CA SER A 140 14.15 12.89 0.06
C SER A 140 15.11 11.75 0.39
N ALA A 141 16.06 11.43 -0.50
CA ALA A 141 17.10 10.45 -0.24
C ALA A 141 17.97 10.86 0.96
N LYS A 142 18.39 12.13 1.03
CA LYS A 142 19.13 12.67 2.18
C LYS A 142 18.34 12.58 3.49
N ALA A 143 17.02 12.71 3.42
CA ALA A 143 16.13 12.63 4.57
C ALA A 143 15.73 11.21 4.96
N ALA A 144 16.14 10.18 4.20
CA ALA A 144 15.61 8.82 4.32
C ALA A 144 14.07 8.78 4.30
N SER A 145 13.46 9.65 3.50
CA SER A 145 12.01 9.73 3.33
C SER A 145 11.50 8.54 2.52
N LEU A 146 10.27 8.08 2.82
CA LEU A 146 9.53 7.13 1.98
C LEU A 146 8.69 7.84 0.90
N GLY A 147 8.51 9.16 1.01
CA GLY A 147 7.84 10.00 0.02
C GLY A 147 8.85 10.75 -0.85
N PHE A 148 8.96 10.34 -2.11
CA PHE A 148 9.78 10.96 -3.15
C PHE A 148 8.91 11.85 -4.05
N ASN A 149 8.12 12.71 -3.41
CA ASN A 149 7.14 13.56 -4.04
C ASN A 149 7.07 14.91 -3.32
N ALA A 150 6.28 15.84 -3.85
CA ALA A 150 6.16 17.16 -3.27
C ALA A 150 5.07 17.27 -2.20
N HIS A 151 3.85 16.85 -2.52
CA HIS A 151 2.69 17.03 -1.65
C HIS A 151 1.54 16.05 -1.97
N VAL A 152 1.86 14.80 -2.36
CA VAL A 152 0.84 13.79 -2.70
C VAL A 152 -0.15 13.58 -1.55
N ALA A 153 0.34 13.65 -0.30
CA ALA A 153 -0.50 13.58 0.90
C ALA A 153 -1.67 14.59 0.89
N ASN A 154 -1.48 15.80 0.34
CA ASN A 154 -2.55 16.81 0.29
C ASN A 154 -3.68 16.37 -0.63
N VAL A 155 -3.34 15.85 -1.82
CA VAL A 155 -4.34 15.39 -2.80
C VAL A 155 -5.05 14.15 -2.27
N VAL A 156 -4.28 13.18 -1.76
CA VAL A 156 -4.82 11.95 -1.18
C VAL A 156 -5.75 12.24 -0.01
N ALA A 157 -5.34 13.08 0.94
CA ALA A 157 -6.19 13.46 2.07
C ALA A 157 -7.49 14.14 1.63
N ALA A 158 -7.41 15.10 0.71
CA ALA A 158 -8.58 15.80 0.19
C ALA A 158 -9.56 14.83 -0.48
N THR A 159 -9.06 13.95 -1.35
CA THR A 159 -9.88 12.91 -1.98
C THR A 159 -10.47 11.96 -0.95
N PHE A 160 -9.69 11.49 0.02
CA PHE A 160 -10.14 10.55 1.05
C PHE A 160 -11.29 11.12 1.88
N LEU A 161 -11.18 12.38 2.29
CA LEU A 161 -12.23 13.07 3.03
C LEU A 161 -13.50 13.25 2.18
N ALA A 162 -13.33 13.62 0.90
CA ALA A 162 -14.45 13.82 -0.01
C ALA A 162 -15.20 12.53 -0.34
N THR A 163 -14.49 11.39 -0.45
CA THR A 163 -15.07 10.11 -0.90
C THR A 163 -15.25 9.08 0.22
N GLY A 164 -15.13 9.49 1.49
CA GLY A 164 -15.45 8.64 2.64
C GLY A 164 -14.46 7.52 2.92
N GLN A 165 -13.20 7.71 2.52
CA GLN A 165 -12.11 6.79 2.85
C GLN A 165 -11.63 7.00 4.29
N ASP A 166 -10.77 6.11 4.78
CA ASP A 166 -10.13 6.29 6.08
C ASP A 166 -8.98 7.30 5.97
N ALA A 167 -9.21 8.53 6.46
CA ALA A 167 -8.23 9.61 6.37
C ALA A 167 -6.89 9.30 7.06
N ALA A 168 -6.84 8.38 8.03
CA ALA A 168 -5.59 8.00 8.67
C ALA A 168 -4.67 7.21 7.73
N GLN A 169 -5.21 6.57 6.70
CA GLN A 169 -4.45 5.84 5.69
C GLN A 169 -3.74 6.76 4.68
N VAL A 170 -3.84 8.09 4.83
CA VAL A 170 -2.98 9.05 4.12
C VAL A 170 -1.49 8.77 4.38
N VAL A 171 -1.17 8.18 5.54
CA VAL A 171 0.20 7.79 5.90
C VAL A 171 0.79 6.83 4.87
N GLU A 172 0.02 5.83 4.42
CA GLU A 172 0.44 4.90 3.36
C GLU A 172 0.15 5.44 1.96
N GLY A 173 -1.02 6.08 1.78
CA GLY A 173 -1.46 6.58 0.48
C GLY A 173 -0.55 7.68 -0.09
N ALA A 174 0.24 8.34 0.76
CA ALA A 174 1.23 9.34 0.34
C ALA A 174 2.58 8.75 -0.09
N ASN A 175 2.78 7.42 0.00
CA ASN A 175 3.99 6.74 -0.48
C ASN A 175 4.01 6.75 -2.01
N ALA A 176 4.68 7.78 -2.54
CA ALA A 176 4.74 8.01 -3.96
C ALA A 176 6.10 8.52 -4.41
N ILE A 177 6.45 8.16 -5.66
CA ILE A 177 7.62 8.66 -6.38
C ILE A 177 7.14 9.51 -7.55
N THR A 178 7.65 10.73 -7.65
CA THR A 178 7.40 11.63 -8.77
C THR A 178 8.65 11.73 -9.65
N THR A 179 8.49 11.44 -10.94
CA THR A 179 9.56 11.53 -11.94
C THR A 179 9.20 12.61 -12.95
N MET A 180 10.16 13.45 -13.29
CA MET A 180 9.99 14.50 -14.29
C MET A 180 11.26 14.65 -15.09
N GLU A 181 11.13 14.68 -16.41
CA GLU A 181 12.25 14.82 -17.35
C GLU A 181 11.82 15.61 -18.59
N VAL A 182 12.80 16.17 -19.31
CA VAL A 182 12.55 16.88 -20.56
C VAL A 182 12.68 15.90 -21.71
N THR A 183 11.61 15.74 -22.48
CA THR A 183 11.53 14.83 -23.63
C THR A 183 11.15 15.63 -24.85
N GLU A 184 12.02 15.66 -25.86
CA GLU A 184 11.83 16.43 -27.11
C GLU A 184 11.52 17.93 -26.90
N GLY A 185 11.93 18.47 -25.76
CA GLY A 185 11.68 19.86 -25.37
C GLY A 185 10.41 20.09 -24.55
N ASP A 186 9.55 19.07 -24.40
CA ASP A 186 8.37 19.07 -23.54
C ASP A 186 8.68 18.46 -22.16
N LEU A 187 7.74 18.61 -21.21
CA LEU A 187 7.87 18.05 -19.87
C LEU A 187 7.13 16.71 -19.79
N TYR A 188 7.85 15.60 -19.64
CA TYR A 188 7.26 14.36 -19.15
C TYR A 188 7.18 14.41 -17.62
N ALA A 189 6.02 14.06 -17.06
CA ALA A 189 5.81 13.95 -15.63
C ALA A 189 5.02 12.69 -15.29
N SER A 190 5.47 11.95 -14.27
CA SER A 190 4.75 10.79 -13.75
C SER A 190 4.72 10.76 -12.23
N VAL A 191 3.72 10.05 -11.70
CA VAL A 191 3.60 9.73 -10.28
C VAL A 191 3.23 8.26 -10.13
N SER A 192 3.97 7.57 -9.26
CA SER A 192 3.71 6.17 -8.89
C SER A 192 3.42 6.09 -7.40
N LEU A 193 2.24 5.59 -7.04
CA LEU A 193 1.81 5.35 -5.67
C LEU A 193 1.89 3.86 -5.39
N ALA A 194 2.65 3.45 -4.38
CA ALA A 194 2.86 2.03 -4.08
C ALA A 194 1.75 1.44 -3.21
N SER A 195 1.19 2.24 -2.29
CA SER A 195 0.32 1.76 -1.22
C SER A 195 -0.95 2.60 -1.03
N LEU A 196 -1.79 2.70 -2.07
CA LEU A 196 -3.03 3.45 -2.02
C LEU A 196 -4.19 2.57 -1.53
N GLU A 197 -4.59 2.77 -0.27
CA GLU A 197 -5.65 2.01 0.36
C GLU A 197 -7.00 2.69 0.20
N VAL A 198 -7.81 2.17 -0.70
CA VAL A 198 -9.09 2.75 -1.08
C VAL A 198 -10.15 1.67 -1.28
N GLY A 199 -11.41 2.05 -1.09
CA GLY A 199 -12.56 1.24 -1.44
C GLY A 199 -13.74 2.12 -1.84
N THR A 200 -14.64 1.58 -2.64
CA THR A 200 -15.89 2.25 -3.05
C THR A 200 -17.09 1.70 -2.27
N VAL A 201 -16.95 0.56 -1.59
CA VAL A 201 -17.97 0.01 -0.70
C VAL A 201 -17.48 -0.12 0.76
N GLY A 202 -18.38 0.15 1.70
CA GLY A 202 -18.11 0.02 3.13
C GLY A 202 -17.54 1.28 3.78
N GLY A 203 -17.34 1.24 5.10
CA GLY A 203 -16.81 2.40 5.84
C GLY A 203 -17.63 3.68 5.62
N GLY A 204 -16.94 4.79 5.38
CA GLY A 204 -17.54 6.10 5.16
C GLY A 204 -18.16 6.32 3.78
N THR A 205 -17.95 5.41 2.81
CA THR A 205 -18.44 5.60 1.43
C THR A 205 -19.97 5.56 1.31
N LYS A 206 -20.65 5.10 2.35
CA LYS A 206 -22.13 5.01 2.42
C LYS A 206 -22.78 6.27 2.98
N LEU A 207 -22.00 7.23 3.47
CA LEU A 207 -22.54 8.47 4.02
C LEU A 207 -23.12 9.34 2.88
N PRO A 208 -24.26 10.03 3.09
CA PRO A 208 -24.97 10.70 2.01
C PRO A 208 -24.10 11.59 1.13
N THR A 209 -23.30 12.49 1.74
CA THR A 209 -22.44 13.43 1.02
C THR A 209 -21.27 12.76 0.29
N GLN A 210 -20.72 11.70 0.85
CA GLN A 210 -19.59 10.96 0.27
C GLN A 210 -20.01 10.04 -0.89
N ALA A 211 -21.31 9.72 -0.97
CA ALA A 211 -21.91 8.86 -1.99
C ALA A 211 -22.50 9.63 -3.19
N GLU A 212 -22.40 10.96 -3.24
CA GLU A 212 -23.01 11.77 -4.31
C GLU A 212 -22.28 11.68 -5.66
N GLY A 213 -21.04 11.19 -5.66
CA GLY A 213 -20.17 11.10 -6.84
C GLY A 213 -20.41 9.92 -7.77
#